data_AF-A0A1G6EWH7-F1
#
_entry.id   AF-A0A1G6EWH7-F1
#
_cell.length_a   1.000
_cell.length_b   1.000
_cell.length_c   1.000
_cell.angle_alpha   90.00
_cell.angle_beta   90.00
_cell.angle_gamma   90.00
#
_symmetry.space_group_name_H-M   'P 1'
#
loop_
_entity.id
_entity.type
_entity.pdbx_description
1 polymer ?
#
loop_
_entity_poly.entity_id
_entity_poly.type
_entity_poly.pdbx_seq_one_letter_code
_entity_poly.pdbx_strand_id
1 'polypeptide(L)'
;SFCRRYIRCFQPGGLPGCIFLRNLVGLSTAPIWYTTNGVCPRFDPAPIKYTEPIYLEPGTYYFRIRSFLNGEWSEGLPLHLTVTEGETKVFTVTFETNGGSAVAAQKVREGEKAVKPADPIKDGCTFNGWYSDAELTAEYGFDAPVTADITVYAKWTKNSEPAAKYKITFDLNGGTLDGKTGTVTVEAEAGSTIILPKPEREGYTFEYWEGSEYKAGESYTVTGDRTFKAHWKKNSADGTENPNTGSKVLWSAAAAVSVIGILCILLSGKKRRSGK
;
A
#
# COMPACT_ATOMS: atom_id res chain seq x y z
N SER A 1 45.29 54.66 -2.51
CA SER A 1 45.16 53.25 -2.95
C SER A 1 43.72 52.88 -3.11
N PHE A 2 43.29 52.69 -4.36
CA PHE A 2 41.93 52.33 -4.76
C PHE A 2 41.50 51.00 -4.12
N CYS A 3 40.64 51.08 -3.11
CA CYS A 3 39.98 49.90 -2.57
C CYS A 3 38.92 49.47 -3.60
N ARG A 4 39.29 48.54 -4.49
CA ARG A 4 38.34 47.95 -5.46
C ARG A 4 37.31 47.15 -4.67
N ARG A 5 36.16 47.77 -4.37
CA ARG A 5 35.02 47.12 -3.74
C ARG A 5 34.24 46.39 -4.81
N TYR A 6 34.43 45.07 -4.89
CA TYR A 6 33.61 44.22 -5.74
C TYR A 6 32.31 43.90 -4.98
N ILE A 7 31.16 43.96 -5.65
CA ILE A 7 29.90 43.41 -5.14
C ILE A 7 29.54 42.27 -6.10
N ARG A 8 29.19 41.11 -5.57
CA ARG A 8 28.69 39.97 -6.36
C ARG A 8 27.22 39.76 -6.05
N CYS A 9 26.42 39.62 -7.09
CA CYS A 9 25.07 39.08 -6.99
C CYS A 9 25.16 37.56 -6.74
N PHE A 10 24.33 37.03 -5.86
CA PHE A 10 24.20 35.60 -5.64
C PHE A 10 22.72 35.22 -5.52
N GLN A 11 22.33 34.09 -6.12
CA GLN A 11 21.03 33.45 -5.88
C GLN A 11 21.22 32.34 -4.83
N PRO A 12 20.75 32.51 -3.60
CA PRO A 12 20.69 31.40 -2.66
C PRO A 12 19.46 30.54 -2.96
N GLY A 13 19.68 29.28 -3.31
CA GLY A 13 18.64 28.24 -3.20
C GLY A 13 17.52 28.24 -4.24
N GLY A 14 17.74 28.74 -5.47
CA GLY A 14 16.82 28.47 -6.58
C GLY A 14 15.51 29.27 -6.61
N LEU A 15 15.33 30.27 -5.75
CA LEU A 15 14.20 31.20 -5.86
C LEU A 15 14.40 32.14 -7.07
N PRO A 16 13.43 32.23 -8.01
CA PRO A 16 13.49 33.19 -9.11
C PRO A 16 13.32 34.62 -8.58
N GLY A 17 14.19 35.54 -9.02
CA GLY A 17 13.97 36.99 -8.88
C GLY A 17 14.52 37.72 -7.65
N CYS A 18 15.33 37.08 -6.79
CA CYS A 18 15.94 37.75 -5.63
C CYS A 18 17.44 38.04 -5.84
N ILE A 19 17.88 39.28 -5.59
CA ILE A 19 19.29 39.69 -5.65
C ILE A 19 19.78 40.12 -4.28
N PHE A 20 20.84 39.47 -3.82
CA PHE A 20 21.57 39.87 -2.61
C PHE A 20 22.83 40.63 -3.02
N LEU A 21 23.01 41.84 -2.49
CA LEU A 21 24.27 42.57 -2.57
C LEU A 21 25.08 42.29 -1.30
N ARG A 22 26.23 41.63 -1.43
CA ARG A 22 27.17 41.42 -0.32
C ARG A 22 28.41 42.29 -0.50
N ASN A 23 28.78 43.02 0.54
CA ASN A 23 30.07 43.73 0.59
C ASN A 23 31.19 42.68 0.70
N LEU A 24 32.05 42.57 -0.32
CA LEU A 24 33.11 41.54 -0.35
C LEU A 24 34.31 41.87 0.55
N VAL A 25 34.34 42.99 1.28
CA VAL A 25 35.47 43.33 2.16
C VAL A 25 34.96 43.84 3.51
N GLY A 26 35.31 43.11 4.58
CA GLY A 26 34.88 43.34 5.97
C GLY A 26 35.46 44.57 6.67
N LEU A 27 35.50 45.73 6.02
CA LEU A 27 36.06 46.97 6.59
C LEU A 27 35.16 48.22 6.40
N SER A 28 33.85 48.06 6.24
CA SER A 28 32.94 49.21 6.17
C SER A 28 31.54 48.84 6.66
N THR A 29 31.14 49.43 7.79
CA THR A 29 29.76 49.45 8.31
C THR A 29 28.87 50.44 7.54
N ALA A 30 29.40 51.16 6.55
CA ALA A 30 28.65 52.15 5.80
C ALA A 30 27.49 51.53 5.00
N PRO A 31 26.28 52.09 5.07
CA PRO A 31 25.12 51.63 4.31
C PRO A 31 25.36 51.76 2.81
N ILE A 32 24.92 50.76 2.05
CA ILE A 32 24.84 50.82 0.59
C ILE A 32 23.49 51.47 0.24
N TRP A 33 23.47 52.25 -0.84
CA TRP A 33 22.33 53.01 -1.32
C TRP A 33 22.16 52.75 -2.83
N TYR A 34 20.92 52.72 -3.33
CA TYR A 34 20.63 52.50 -4.76
C TYR A 34 19.45 53.34 -5.25
N THR A 35 19.34 53.45 -6.57
CA THR A 35 18.20 54.03 -7.29
C THR A 35 17.72 53.03 -8.33
N THR A 36 16.41 52.95 -8.55
CA THR A 36 15.81 52.19 -9.65
C THR A 36 15.63 53.13 -10.86
N ASN A 37 15.82 52.61 -12.08
CA ASN A 37 15.60 53.31 -13.35
C ASN A 37 16.55 54.48 -13.72
N GLY A 38 17.76 54.54 -13.16
CA GLY A 38 18.82 55.41 -13.67
C GLY A 38 18.60 56.93 -13.54
N VAL A 39 17.48 57.37 -12.97
CA VAL A 39 17.24 58.79 -12.69
C VAL A 39 17.91 59.14 -11.36
N CYS A 40 18.93 60.00 -11.41
CA CYS A 40 19.47 60.61 -10.19
C CYS A 40 18.40 61.52 -9.58
N PRO A 41 17.98 61.34 -8.32
CA PRO A 41 17.09 62.30 -7.68
C PRO A 41 17.87 63.59 -7.47
N ARG A 42 17.62 64.58 -8.33
CA ARG A 42 18.17 65.93 -8.15
C ARG A 42 17.40 66.68 -7.06
N PHE A 43 16.18 66.26 -6.73
CA PHE A 43 15.33 66.82 -5.67
C PHE A 43 14.39 65.73 -5.10
N ASP A 44 14.59 65.40 -3.81
CA ASP A 44 13.72 64.67 -2.85
C ASP A 44 13.66 63.11 -2.80
N PRO A 45 13.41 62.49 -1.63
CA PRO A 45 14.30 62.45 -0.48
C PRO A 45 14.81 61.04 -0.17
N ALA A 46 16.02 60.99 0.40
CA ALA A 46 16.69 59.84 0.98
C ALA A 46 16.95 58.65 0.02
N PRO A 47 18.22 58.32 -0.26
CA PRO A 47 18.52 57.00 -0.80
C PRO A 47 17.90 55.90 0.08
N ILE A 48 17.60 54.70 -0.46
CA ILE A 48 17.01 53.59 0.32
C ILE A 48 18.12 52.71 0.91
N LYS A 49 18.13 52.55 2.24
CA LYS A 49 19.13 51.72 2.94
C LYS A 49 18.83 50.25 2.66
N TYR A 50 19.81 49.51 2.15
CA TYR A 50 19.66 48.06 1.96
C TYR A 50 19.47 47.34 3.30
N THR A 51 18.23 47.01 3.64
CA THR A 51 17.89 46.14 4.77
C THR A 51 16.98 44.98 4.38
N GLU A 52 16.41 44.98 3.16
CA GLU A 52 15.48 43.97 2.66
C GLU A 52 15.81 43.54 1.21
N PRO A 53 15.46 42.30 0.81
CA PRO A 53 15.62 41.84 -0.57
C PRO A 53 14.75 42.65 -1.55
N ILE A 54 15.28 42.87 -2.76
CA ILE A 54 14.55 43.54 -3.85
C ILE A 54 13.96 42.48 -4.76
N TYR A 55 12.65 42.57 -4.99
CA TYR A 55 11.94 41.79 -6.01
C TYR A 55 11.86 42.60 -7.31
N LEU A 56 12.27 42.00 -8.42
CA LEU A 56 12.25 42.61 -9.74
C LEU A 56 11.37 41.78 -10.67
N GLU A 57 10.44 42.43 -11.36
CA GLU A 57 9.69 41.82 -12.46
C GLU A 57 10.64 41.55 -13.65
N PRO A 58 10.28 40.66 -14.59
CA PRO A 58 11.03 40.48 -15.83
C PRO A 58 11.27 41.82 -16.54
N GLY A 59 12.53 42.10 -16.88
CA GLY A 59 12.94 43.36 -17.48
C GLY A 59 14.44 43.60 -17.41
N THR A 60 14.91 44.59 -18.15
CA THR A 60 16.29 45.06 -18.07
C THR A 60 16.37 46.26 -17.13
N TYR A 61 17.19 46.12 -16.09
CA TYR A 61 17.39 47.13 -15.07
C TYR A 61 18.82 47.69 -15.14
N TYR A 62 18.90 49.01 -15.04
CA TYR A 62 20.13 49.76 -15.01
C TYR A 62 20.34 50.31 -13.60
N PHE A 63 21.30 49.71 -12.88
CA PHE A 63 21.68 50.18 -11.55
C PHE A 63 22.98 50.97 -11.64
N ARG A 64 23.14 51.94 -10.74
CA ARG A 64 24.41 52.61 -10.50
C ARG A 64 24.73 52.54 -9.02
N ILE A 65 25.77 51.79 -8.67
CA ILE A 65 26.18 51.64 -7.28
C ILE A 65 27.16 52.76 -6.95
N ARG A 66 26.82 53.59 -5.95
CA ARG A 66 27.64 54.72 -5.48
C ARG A 66 27.94 54.59 -3.99
N SER A 67 29.05 55.18 -3.58
CA SER A 67 29.43 55.34 -2.18
C SER A 67 29.39 56.82 -1.80
N PHE A 68 28.97 57.14 -0.57
CA PHE A 68 28.95 58.50 -0.04
C PHE A 68 30.02 58.65 1.04
N LEU A 69 30.97 59.56 0.83
CA LEU A 69 32.10 59.82 1.72
C LEU A 69 32.37 61.33 1.74
N ASN A 70 32.57 61.91 2.92
CA ASN A 70 32.94 63.33 3.11
C ASN A 70 32.02 64.34 2.41
N GLY A 71 30.72 64.06 2.31
CA GLY A 71 29.75 64.95 1.66
C GLY A 71 29.61 64.76 0.15
N GLU A 72 30.39 63.86 -0.46
CA GLU A 72 30.40 63.63 -1.90
C GLU A 72 30.05 62.19 -2.28
N TRP A 73 29.40 62.03 -3.43
CA TRP A 73 29.09 60.74 -4.04
C TRP A 73 30.18 60.33 -5.04
N SER A 74 30.56 59.06 -5.05
CA SER A 74 31.41 58.53 -6.13
C SER A 74 30.65 58.46 -7.46
N GLU A 75 31.39 58.51 -8.59
CA GLU A 75 30.80 58.42 -9.94
C GLU A 75 29.92 57.17 -10.13
N GLY A 76 30.28 56.11 -9.42
CA GLY A 76 29.60 54.82 -9.38
C GLY A 76 29.87 53.95 -10.60
N LEU A 77 29.68 52.66 -10.45
CA LEU A 77 29.82 51.69 -11.54
C LEU A 77 28.44 51.37 -12.13
N PRO A 78 28.28 51.39 -13.47
CA PRO A 78 27.07 50.89 -14.09
C PRO A 78 26.98 49.38 -13.92
N LEU A 79 25.81 48.90 -13.51
CA LEU A 79 25.48 47.49 -13.44
C LEU A 79 24.23 47.26 -14.28
N HIS A 80 24.36 46.39 -15.27
CA HIS A 80 23.24 45.94 -16.09
C HIS A 80 22.77 44.59 -15.56
N LEU A 81 21.48 44.50 -15.31
CA LEU A 81 20.84 43.27 -14.89
C LEU A 81 19.66 43.02 -15.81
N THR A 82 19.64 41.86 -16.46
CA THR A 82 18.45 41.38 -17.16
C THR A 82 17.80 40.32 -16.30
N VAL A 83 16.58 40.58 -15.85
CA VAL A 83 15.71 39.59 -15.23
C VAL A 83 14.84 39.03 -16.36
N THR A 84 15.06 37.78 -16.74
CA THR A 84 14.21 37.12 -17.74
C THR A 84 13.01 36.50 -17.05
N GLU A 85 11.84 36.58 -17.68
CA GLU A 85 10.72 35.73 -17.29
C GLU A 85 11.16 34.29 -17.53
N GLY A 86 11.25 33.51 -16.44
CA GLY A 86 11.50 32.09 -16.60
C GLY A 86 10.25 31.48 -17.23
N GLU A 87 10.34 31.06 -18.49
CA GLU A 87 9.31 30.19 -19.07
C GLU A 87 9.28 28.90 -18.24
N THR A 88 8.37 28.83 -17.28
CA THR A 88 8.18 27.60 -16.51
C THR A 88 7.50 26.61 -17.44
N LYS A 89 8.25 25.64 -17.95
CA LYS A 89 7.66 24.53 -18.69
C LYS A 89 6.69 23.79 -17.77
N VAL A 90 5.54 23.43 -18.31
CA VAL A 90 4.53 22.65 -17.60
C VAL A 90 4.33 21.34 -18.34
N PHE A 91 4.49 20.25 -17.62
CA PHE A 91 4.31 18.91 -18.12
C PHE A 91 3.00 18.31 -17.63
N THR A 92 2.54 17.30 -18.36
CA THR A 92 1.30 16.58 -18.12
C THR A 92 1.63 15.21 -17.54
N VAL A 93 1.06 14.90 -16.39
CA VAL A 93 1.09 13.55 -15.80
C VAL A 93 -0.28 12.92 -16.03
N THR A 94 -0.32 11.95 -16.94
CA THR A 94 -1.53 11.21 -17.31
C THR A 94 -1.61 9.92 -16.50
N PHE A 95 -2.79 9.59 -15.98
CA PHE A 95 -3.02 8.38 -15.18
C PHE A 95 -3.84 7.37 -15.98
N GLU A 96 -3.17 6.35 -16.53
CA GLU A 96 -3.83 5.21 -17.17
C GLU A 96 -4.22 4.19 -16.09
N THR A 97 -5.51 4.08 -15.82
CA THR A 97 -6.03 3.28 -14.71
C THR A 97 -6.16 1.79 -15.05
N ASN A 98 -5.93 1.39 -16.31
CA ASN A 98 -6.00 0.00 -16.77
C ASN A 98 -7.34 -0.66 -16.37
N GLY A 99 -8.44 0.07 -16.55
CA GLY A 99 -9.80 -0.37 -16.24
C GLY A 99 -10.24 -0.19 -14.79
N GLY A 100 -9.57 0.68 -14.02
CA GLY A 100 -10.08 1.19 -12.75
C GLY A 100 -10.93 2.45 -12.91
N SER A 101 -11.37 3.03 -11.78
CA SER A 101 -12.05 4.31 -11.74
C SER A 101 -11.16 5.44 -12.29
N ALA A 102 -11.73 6.34 -13.09
CA ALA A 102 -11.00 7.41 -13.74
C ALA A 102 -10.25 8.33 -12.76
N VAL A 103 -9.04 8.75 -13.16
CA VAL A 103 -8.20 9.71 -12.43
C VAL A 103 -7.84 10.85 -13.36
N ALA A 104 -8.07 12.10 -12.92
CA ALA A 104 -7.76 13.27 -13.72
C ALA A 104 -6.25 13.46 -13.89
N ALA A 105 -5.83 13.86 -15.10
CA ALA A 105 -4.45 14.23 -15.38
C ALA A 105 -4.03 15.48 -14.59
N GLN A 106 -2.74 15.58 -14.28
CA GLN A 106 -2.16 16.72 -13.58
C GLN A 106 -1.25 17.54 -14.50
N LYS A 107 -1.23 18.85 -14.26
CA LYS A 107 -0.28 19.79 -14.86
C LYS A 107 0.75 20.19 -13.81
N VAL A 108 2.01 19.85 -14.04
CA VAL A 108 3.11 20.00 -13.07
C VAL A 108 4.22 20.84 -13.69
N ARG A 109 4.73 21.84 -12.98
CA ARG A 109 5.87 22.64 -13.46
C ARG A 109 7.12 21.77 -13.53
N GLU A 110 7.99 22.05 -14.49
CA GLU A 110 9.29 21.39 -14.61
C GLU A 110 10.07 21.44 -13.29
N GLY A 111 10.53 20.28 -12.82
CA GLY A 111 11.27 20.14 -11.56
C GLY A 111 10.39 19.99 -10.31
N GLU A 112 9.09 20.26 -10.40
CA GLU A 112 8.14 19.98 -9.31
C GLU A 112 7.70 18.51 -9.31
N LYS A 113 7.07 18.07 -8.21
CA LYS A 113 6.56 16.71 -8.05
C LYS A 113 5.08 16.61 -8.38
N ALA A 114 4.67 15.47 -8.93
CA ALA A 114 3.25 15.13 -9.07
C ALA A 114 2.64 14.78 -7.70
N VAL A 115 1.36 15.06 -7.50
CA VAL A 115 0.64 14.65 -6.28
C VAL A 115 0.09 13.24 -6.49
N LYS A 116 0.32 12.33 -5.54
CA LYS A 116 -0.29 10.99 -5.61
C LYS A 116 -1.82 11.12 -5.53
N PRO A 117 -2.59 10.64 -6.52
CA PRO A 117 -4.05 10.65 -6.45
C PRO A 117 -4.54 9.64 -5.41
N ALA A 118 -5.83 9.70 -5.07
CA ALA A 118 -6.49 8.60 -4.38
C ALA A 118 -6.34 7.31 -5.20
N ASP A 119 -6.16 6.19 -4.52
CA ASP A 119 -6.01 4.90 -5.20
C ASP A 119 -7.30 4.60 -5.98
N PRO A 120 -7.22 4.30 -7.29
CA PRO A 120 -8.40 3.99 -8.09
C PRO A 120 -9.03 2.69 -7.61
N ILE A 121 -10.29 2.45 -8.00
CA ILE A 121 -11.04 1.24 -7.65
C ILE A 121 -11.30 0.41 -8.91
N LYS A 122 -11.07 -0.91 -8.81
CA LYS A 122 -11.39 -1.88 -9.86
C LYS A 122 -12.03 -3.12 -9.23
N ASP A 123 -13.24 -3.46 -9.63
CA ASP A 123 -14.00 -4.56 -9.05
C ASP A 123 -13.24 -5.89 -9.13
N GLY A 124 -13.27 -6.65 -8.02
CA GLY A 124 -12.58 -7.92 -7.91
C GLY A 124 -11.06 -7.83 -7.98
N CYS A 125 -10.46 -6.65 -7.82
CA CYS A 125 -9.01 -6.45 -7.87
C CYS A 125 -8.50 -5.63 -6.67
N THR A 126 -7.23 -5.82 -6.33
CA THR A 126 -6.47 -5.00 -5.37
C THR A 126 -5.50 -4.11 -6.15
N PHE A 127 -5.48 -2.81 -5.85
CA PHE A 127 -4.53 -1.85 -6.43
C PHE A 127 -3.13 -2.09 -5.87
N ASN A 128 -2.12 -2.20 -6.74
CA ASN A 128 -0.74 -2.46 -6.34
C ASN A 128 0.21 -1.27 -6.52
N GLY A 129 -0.27 -0.15 -7.08
CA GLY A 129 0.54 1.05 -7.30
C GLY A 129 0.55 1.53 -8.75
N TRP A 130 1.26 2.63 -8.96
CA TRP A 130 1.49 3.26 -10.25
C TRP A 130 2.85 2.86 -10.80
N TYR A 131 2.93 2.64 -12.11
CA TYR A 131 4.14 2.21 -12.82
C TYR A 131 4.46 3.17 -13.96
N SER A 132 5.74 3.37 -14.28
CA SER A 132 6.17 4.31 -15.33
C SER A 132 6.11 3.73 -16.75
N ASP A 133 5.86 2.43 -16.87
CA ASP A 133 5.81 1.68 -18.12
C ASP A 133 4.51 0.87 -18.22
N ALA A 134 4.05 0.66 -19.46
CA ALA A 134 2.82 -0.07 -19.73
C ALA A 134 2.93 -1.57 -19.38
N GLU A 135 4.16 -2.10 -19.36
CA GLU A 135 4.49 -3.48 -18.98
C GLU A 135 4.47 -3.71 -17.46
N LEU A 136 4.30 -2.64 -16.67
CA LEU A 136 4.17 -2.68 -15.20
C LEU A 136 5.39 -3.27 -14.49
N THR A 137 6.58 -2.90 -14.98
CA THR A 137 7.89 -3.40 -14.51
C THR A 137 8.61 -2.44 -13.57
N ALA A 138 8.46 -1.12 -13.75
CA ALA A 138 9.09 -0.08 -12.94
C ALA A 138 8.05 0.76 -12.19
N GLU A 139 8.11 0.74 -10.85
CA GLU A 139 7.21 1.53 -10.01
C GLU A 139 7.49 3.03 -10.15
N TYR A 140 6.42 3.81 -10.27
CA TYR A 140 6.50 5.26 -10.33
C TYR A 140 6.48 5.86 -8.91
N GLY A 141 7.59 6.51 -8.54
CA GLY A 141 7.71 7.24 -7.28
C GLY A 141 7.29 8.71 -7.43
N PHE A 142 6.28 9.14 -6.67
CA PHE A 142 5.81 10.53 -6.65
C PHE A 142 6.81 11.52 -6.00
N ASP A 143 7.92 11.01 -5.47
CA ASP A 143 9.04 11.83 -5.00
C ASP A 143 9.99 12.27 -6.12
N ALA A 144 9.86 11.72 -7.33
CA ALA A 144 10.66 12.12 -8.47
C ALA A 144 10.15 13.45 -9.08
N PRO A 145 11.04 14.37 -9.47
CA PRO A 145 10.63 15.58 -10.18
C PRO A 145 10.11 15.22 -11.58
N VAL A 146 9.12 15.99 -12.05
CA VAL A 146 8.58 15.86 -13.40
C VAL A 146 9.39 16.73 -14.35
N THR A 147 9.97 16.12 -15.37
CA THR A 147 10.85 16.78 -16.37
C THR A 147 10.40 16.59 -17.81
N ALA A 148 9.32 15.83 -18.03
CA ALA A 148 8.68 15.62 -19.31
C ALA A 148 7.22 15.18 -19.09
N ASP A 149 6.41 15.22 -20.16
CA ASP A 149 5.11 14.57 -20.15
C ASP A 149 5.30 13.07 -19.88
N ILE A 150 4.49 12.51 -18.98
CA ILE A 150 4.57 11.10 -18.59
C ILE A 150 3.17 10.51 -18.43
N THR A 151 3.01 9.26 -18.83
CA THR A 151 1.83 8.45 -18.49
C THR A 151 2.26 7.41 -17.48
N VAL A 152 1.51 7.29 -16.38
CA VAL A 152 1.72 6.27 -15.35
C VAL A 152 0.54 5.30 -15.35
N TYR A 153 0.84 4.03 -15.11
CA TYR A 153 -0.06 2.91 -15.32
C TYR A 153 -0.40 2.21 -14.01
N ALA A 154 -1.69 2.02 -13.74
CA ALA A 154 -2.15 1.31 -12.55
C ALA A 154 -1.90 -0.20 -12.69
N LYS A 155 -1.31 -0.81 -11.66
CA LYS A 155 -1.17 -2.27 -11.55
C LYS A 155 -2.22 -2.86 -10.61
N TRP A 156 -2.72 -4.03 -10.98
CA TRP A 156 -3.80 -4.71 -10.29
C TRP A 156 -3.46 -6.18 -10.06
N THR A 157 -3.87 -6.70 -8.91
CA THR A 157 -3.90 -8.13 -8.61
C THR A 157 -5.35 -8.55 -8.51
N LYS A 158 -5.76 -9.54 -9.32
CA LYS A 158 -7.12 -10.10 -9.22
C LYS A 158 -7.28 -10.75 -7.85
N ASN A 159 -8.34 -10.39 -7.14
CA ASN A 159 -8.70 -11.04 -5.90
C ASN A 159 -9.14 -12.48 -6.21
N SER A 160 -8.67 -13.45 -5.43
CA SER A 160 -9.17 -14.81 -5.54
C SER A 160 -10.66 -14.83 -5.19
N GLU A 161 -11.49 -15.43 -6.05
CA GLU A 161 -12.87 -15.74 -5.70
C GLU A 161 -12.90 -16.53 -4.38
N PRO A 162 -13.86 -16.27 -3.47
CA PRO A 162 -14.04 -17.13 -2.31
C PRO A 162 -14.26 -18.57 -2.80
N ALA A 163 -13.57 -19.52 -2.19
CA ALA A 163 -13.74 -20.93 -2.54
C ALA A 163 -15.22 -21.31 -2.39
N ALA A 164 -15.80 -21.89 -3.44
CA ALA A 164 -17.16 -22.41 -3.39
C ALA A 164 -17.25 -23.37 -2.19
N LYS A 165 -18.32 -23.25 -1.39
CA LYS A 165 -18.59 -24.16 -0.28
C LYS A 165 -19.69 -25.12 -0.67
N TYR A 166 -19.53 -26.38 -0.27
CA TYR A 166 -20.51 -27.42 -0.45
C TYR A 166 -20.98 -27.96 0.89
N LYS A 167 -22.23 -28.45 0.92
CA LYS A 167 -22.84 -29.07 2.08
C LYS A 167 -22.58 -30.56 2.06
N ILE A 168 -21.86 -31.04 3.08
CA ILE A 168 -21.66 -32.46 3.32
C ILE A 168 -22.59 -32.89 4.45
N THR A 169 -23.49 -33.81 4.14
CA THR A 169 -24.51 -34.30 5.07
C THR A 169 -24.22 -35.74 5.44
N PHE A 170 -24.21 -36.03 6.73
CA PHE A 170 -24.12 -37.37 7.29
C PHE A 170 -25.50 -37.78 7.81
N ASP A 171 -26.20 -38.64 7.08
CA ASP A 171 -27.41 -39.30 7.56
C ASP A 171 -26.99 -40.50 8.42
N LEU A 172 -27.16 -40.37 9.73
CA LEU A 172 -26.72 -41.36 10.70
C LEU A 172 -27.62 -42.61 10.70
N ASN A 173 -28.77 -42.59 10.02
CA ASN A 173 -29.68 -43.72 9.85
C ASN A 173 -29.96 -44.50 11.16
N GLY A 174 -30.34 -43.75 12.20
CA GLY A 174 -30.62 -44.28 13.54
C GLY A 174 -29.41 -44.44 14.46
N GLY A 175 -28.21 -44.05 14.01
CA GLY A 175 -27.03 -43.91 14.86
C GLY A 175 -26.86 -42.52 15.46
N THR A 176 -25.73 -42.33 16.11
CA THR A 176 -25.32 -41.12 16.81
C THR A 176 -23.90 -40.72 16.40
N LEU A 177 -23.60 -39.42 16.39
CA LEU A 177 -22.27 -38.89 16.15
C LEU A 177 -22.06 -37.70 17.07
N ASP A 178 -21.07 -37.77 17.97
CA ASP A 178 -20.81 -36.76 19.00
C ASP A 178 -22.08 -36.35 19.79
N GLY A 179 -22.92 -37.33 20.12
CA GLY A 179 -24.19 -37.12 20.83
C GLY A 179 -25.34 -36.54 19.96
N LYS A 180 -25.11 -36.25 18.68
CA LYS A 180 -26.15 -35.83 17.74
C LYS A 180 -26.80 -37.04 17.07
N THR A 181 -28.07 -36.90 16.70
CA THR A 181 -28.87 -37.93 16.01
C THR A 181 -29.45 -37.38 14.70
N GLY A 182 -29.95 -38.27 13.85
CA GLY A 182 -30.54 -37.87 12.56
C GLY A 182 -29.48 -37.48 11.53
N THR A 183 -29.61 -36.30 10.93
CA THR A 183 -28.68 -35.78 9.91
C THR A 183 -27.75 -34.73 10.50
N VAL A 184 -26.44 -34.87 10.27
CA VAL A 184 -25.43 -33.87 10.64
C VAL A 184 -24.85 -33.25 9.39
N THR A 185 -24.94 -31.93 9.22
CA THR A 185 -24.40 -31.23 8.05
C THR A 185 -23.20 -30.37 8.42
N VAL A 186 -22.16 -30.40 7.59
CA VAL A 186 -21.00 -29.52 7.67
C VAL A 186 -20.78 -28.82 6.33
N GLU A 187 -20.29 -27.58 6.37
CA GLU A 187 -19.86 -26.86 5.18
C GLU A 187 -18.36 -27.06 4.99
N ALA A 188 -17.95 -27.38 3.76
CA ALA A 188 -16.56 -27.57 3.40
C ALA A 188 -16.23 -26.88 2.07
N GLU A 189 -14.99 -26.42 1.93
CA GLU A 189 -14.52 -25.75 0.71
C GLU A 189 -14.33 -26.76 -0.43
N ALA A 190 -14.69 -26.36 -1.65
CA ALA A 190 -14.46 -27.14 -2.86
C ALA A 190 -12.97 -27.49 -3.01
N GLY A 191 -12.69 -28.76 -3.26
CA GLY A 191 -11.33 -29.29 -3.37
C GLY A 191 -10.64 -29.58 -2.04
N SER A 192 -11.22 -29.19 -0.90
CA SER A 192 -10.71 -29.61 0.42
C SER A 192 -10.95 -31.10 0.65
N THR A 193 -10.17 -31.67 1.56
CA THR A 193 -10.29 -33.07 1.96
C THR A 193 -10.84 -33.17 3.38
N ILE A 194 -11.89 -33.97 3.57
CA ILE A 194 -12.48 -34.27 4.88
C ILE A 194 -12.20 -35.72 5.27
N ILE A 195 -12.08 -36.00 6.56
CA ILE A 195 -12.02 -37.37 7.10
C ILE A 195 -13.42 -37.79 7.51
N LEU A 196 -13.87 -38.94 7.03
CA LEU A 196 -15.21 -39.43 7.29
C LEU A 196 -15.33 -39.96 8.72
N PRO A 197 -16.34 -39.49 9.49
CA PRO A 197 -16.47 -39.84 10.90
C PRO A 197 -16.93 -41.30 11.08
N LYS A 198 -16.73 -41.81 12.30
CA LYS A 198 -17.25 -43.11 12.75
C LYS A 198 -18.46 -42.89 13.67
N PRO A 199 -19.69 -43.09 13.21
CA PRO A 199 -20.86 -42.97 14.07
C PRO A 199 -21.03 -44.23 14.94
N GLU A 200 -21.85 -44.12 15.99
CA GLU A 200 -22.15 -45.19 16.93
C GLU A 200 -23.65 -45.48 17.01
N ARG A 201 -24.03 -46.77 17.11
CA ARG A 201 -25.43 -47.19 17.26
C ARG A 201 -25.50 -48.43 18.15
N GLU A 202 -26.27 -48.35 19.24
CA GLU A 202 -26.39 -49.45 20.21
C GLU A 202 -26.94 -50.73 19.56
N GLY A 203 -26.25 -51.86 19.74
CA GLY A 203 -26.62 -53.15 19.16
C GLY A 203 -26.28 -53.33 17.68
N TYR A 204 -25.56 -52.38 17.05
CA TYR A 204 -25.15 -52.44 15.66
C TYR A 204 -23.65 -52.11 15.51
N THR A 205 -23.04 -52.62 14.44
CA THR A 205 -21.69 -52.28 13.99
C THR A 205 -21.79 -51.41 12.74
N PHE A 206 -21.11 -50.25 12.75
CA PHE A 206 -20.96 -49.41 11.56
C PHE A 206 -20.07 -50.12 10.54
N GLU A 207 -20.52 -50.25 9.28
CA GLU A 207 -19.74 -50.88 8.22
C GLU A 207 -19.13 -49.85 7.27
N TYR A 208 -19.97 -48.99 6.67
CA TYR A 208 -19.56 -48.00 5.69
C TYR A 208 -20.63 -46.91 5.50
N TRP A 209 -20.26 -45.84 4.80
CA TRP A 209 -21.17 -44.83 4.28
C TRP A 209 -21.64 -45.21 2.86
N GLU A 210 -22.96 -45.33 2.66
CA GLU A 210 -23.58 -45.61 1.36
C GLU A 210 -23.23 -44.54 0.32
N GLY A 211 -23.05 -44.97 -0.94
CA GLY A 211 -22.77 -44.11 -2.08
C GLY A 211 -21.37 -44.30 -2.68
N SER A 212 -20.41 -44.89 -1.95
CA SER A 212 -19.10 -45.33 -2.50
C SER A 212 -18.36 -46.36 -1.60
N GLU A 213 -19.05 -47.04 -0.69
CA GLU A 213 -18.46 -47.98 0.30
C GLU A 213 -17.38 -47.36 1.21
N TYR A 214 -17.42 -46.04 1.43
CA TYR A 214 -16.41 -45.35 2.23
C TYR A 214 -16.46 -45.79 3.69
N LYS A 215 -15.29 -46.10 4.25
CA LYS A 215 -15.16 -46.52 5.65
C LYS A 215 -14.83 -45.35 6.56
N ALA A 216 -15.03 -45.55 7.85
CA ALA A 216 -14.61 -44.57 8.85
C ALA A 216 -13.10 -44.33 8.78
N GLY A 217 -12.70 -43.06 8.83
CA GLY A 217 -11.29 -42.64 8.73
C GLY A 217 -10.77 -42.46 7.30
N GLU A 218 -11.54 -42.86 6.28
CA GLU A 218 -11.18 -42.56 4.90
C GLU A 218 -11.39 -41.08 4.58
N SER A 219 -10.63 -40.60 3.59
CA SER A 219 -10.69 -39.22 3.16
C SER A 219 -11.58 -39.05 1.94
N TYR A 220 -12.31 -37.94 1.89
CA TYR A 220 -13.13 -37.55 0.76
C TYR A 220 -12.76 -36.15 0.29
N THR A 221 -12.50 -36.00 -1.01
CA THR A 221 -12.31 -34.68 -1.63
C THR A 221 -13.67 -34.09 -1.99
N VAL A 222 -13.93 -32.90 -1.47
CA VAL A 222 -15.20 -32.20 -1.61
C VAL A 222 -15.32 -31.66 -3.04
N THR A 223 -16.11 -32.34 -3.87
CA THR A 223 -16.35 -31.95 -5.27
C THR A 223 -17.74 -31.37 -5.53
N GLY A 224 -18.64 -31.47 -4.55
CA GLY A 224 -20.02 -31.01 -4.63
C GLY A 224 -20.79 -31.31 -3.35
N ASP A 225 -22.07 -30.92 -3.32
CA ASP A 225 -22.98 -31.33 -2.25
C ASP A 225 -23.07 -32.86 -2.21
N ARG A 226 -22.91 -33.43 -1.01
CA ARG A 226 -22.86 -34.88 -0.83
C ARG A 226 -23.59 -35.30 0.43
N THR A 227 -24.33 -36.39 0.33
CA THR A 227 -24.90 -37.06 1.49
C THR A 227 -24.28 -38.44 1.63
N PHE A 228 -23.76 -38.74 2.82
CA PHE A 228 -23.26 -40.02 3.25
C PHE A 228 -24.30 -40.63 4.20
N LYS A 229 -24.82 -41.81 3.88
CA LYS A 229 -25.81 -42.49 4.72
C LYS A 229 -25.19 -43.70 5.41
N ALA A 230 -25.35 -43.81 6.72
CA ALA A 230 -24.71 -44.88 7.49
C ALA A 230 -25.35 -46.25 7.20
N HIS A 231 -24.52 -47.21 6.81
CA HIS A 231 -24.87 -48.62 6.73
C HIS A 231 -24.46 -49.36 8.01
N TRP A 232 -25.38 -50.14 8.54
CA TRP A 232 -25.26 -50.79 9.85
C TRP A 232 -25.49 -52.29 9.75
N LYS A 233 -24.66 -53.08 10.44
CA LYS A 233 -24.88 -54.50 10.66
C LYS A 233 -25.37 -54.76 12.08
N LYS A 234 -26.50 -55.46 12.24
CA LYS A 234 -27.02 -55.83 13.57
C LYS A 234 -26.06 -56.82 14.22
N ASN A 235 -25.72 -56.60 15.48
CA ASN A 235 -24.92 -57.53 16.25
C ASN A 235 -25.82 -58.71 16.66
N SER A 236 -25.40 -59.95 16.40
CA SER A 236 -26.18 -61.12 16.83
C SER A 236 -26.17 -61.23 18.35
N ALA A 237 -27.36 -61.30 18.94
CA ALA A 237 -27.55 -61.74 20.32
C ALA A 237 -27.50 -63.28 20.34
N ASP A 238 -26.33 -63.87 20.11
CA ASP A 238 -26.11 -65.29 20.38
C ASP A 238 -24.87 -65.44 21.28
N GLY A 239 -25.05 -64.97 22.51
CA GLY A 239 -24.35 -65.47 23.67
C GLY A 239 -25.42 -66.05 24.58
N THR A 240 -25.86 -67.26 24.29
CA THR A 240 -26.59 -68.06 25.29
C THR A 240 -25.63 -68.32 26.45
N GLU A 241 -25.69 -67.48 27.49
CA GLU A 241 -25.18 -67.83 28.81
C GLU A 241 -25.90 -69.11 29.26
N ASN A 242 -25.15 -70.20 29.35
CA ASN A 242 -25.55 -71.39 30.06
C ASN A 242 -25.68 -71.06 31.56
N PRO A 243 -26.87 -71.13 32.17
CA PRO A 243 -27.04 -70.78 33.58
C PRO A 243 -26.63 -71.97 34.43
N ASN A 244 -25.32 -72.21 34.58
CA ASN A 244 -24.77 -72.91 35.76
C ASN A 244 -23.24 -72.89 35.77
N THR A 245 -22.69 -71.77 36.25
CA THR A 245 -21.62 -71.75 37.25
C THR A 245 -21.57 -70.35 37.84
N GLY A 246 -21.93 -70.26 39.12
CA GLY A 246 -21.96 -68.98 39.83
C GLY A 246 -20.58 -68.34 39.87
N SER A 247 -20.46 -67.14 39.31
CA SER A 247 -19.48 -66.15 39.73
C SER A 247 -20.00 -64.77 39.35
N LYS A 248 -20.39 -64.02 40.38
CA LYS A 248 -20.70 -62.59 40.31
C LYS A 248 -19.54 -61.87 39.63
N VAL A 249 -19.81 -61.13 38.55
CA VAL A 249 -18.93 -60.02 38.17
C VAL A 249 -19.80 -58.77 38.06
N LEU A 250 -19.47 -57.83 38.92
CA LEU A 250 -20.09 -56.53 39.11
C LEU A 250 -19.93 -55.67 37.86
N TRP A 251 -20.94 -54.87 37.55
CA TRP A 251 -20.86 -53.81 36.56
C TRP A 251 -19.86 -52.76 37.07
N SER A 252 -18.65 -52.74 36.55
CA SER A 252 -17.75 -51.59 36.74
C SER A 252 -18.01 -50.57 35.64
N ALA A 253 -18.72 -49.52 36.02
CA ALA A 253 -18.68 -48.24 35.32
C ALA A 253 -17.21 -47.80 35.20
N ALA A 254 -16.72 -47.64 33.97
CA ALA A 254 -15.40 -47.08 33.70
C ALA A 254 -15.55 -45.76 32.93
N ALA A 255 -15.18 -44.71 33.64
CA ALA A 255 -15.03 -43.31 33.30
C ALA A 255 -14.64 -42.99 31.83
N ALA A 256 -15.35 -42.02 31.27
CA ALA A 256 -14.88 -41.25 30.13
C ALA A 256 -13.94 -40.13 30.61
N VAL A 257 -12.68 -40.17 30.19
CA VAL A 257 -11.76 -39.02 30.19
C VAL A 257 -11.03 -38.97 28.85
N SER A 258 -11.48 -38.02 28.02
CA SER A 258 -10.81 -37.14 27.05
C SER A 258 -9.45 -37.53 26.43
N VAL A 259 -9.30 -37.29 25.11
CA VAL A 259 -8.26 -36.38 24.51
C VAL A 259 -8.34 -36.37 22.96
N ILE A 260 -8.70 -35.18 22.42
CA ILE A 260 -8.17 -34.42 21.24
C ILE A 260 -8.22 -35.09 19.84
N GLY A 261 -8.71 -34.45 18.77
CA GLY A 261 -9.16 -33.07 18.62
C GLY A 261 -9.63 -32.75 17.20
N ILE A 262 -10.57 -31.80 17.14
CA ILE A 262 -10.88 -31.02 15.95
C ILE A 262 -9.64 -30.15 15.68
N LEU A 263 -8.76 -30.62 14.79
CA LEU A 263 -7.64 -29.82 14.32
C LEU A 263 -8.11 -29.00 13.12
N CYS A 264 -8.32 -27.70 13.36
CA CYS A 264 -8.30 -26.68 12.32
C CYS A 264 -7.02 -26.82 11.51
N ILE A 265 -7.12 -27.19 10.24
CA ILE A 265 -6.03 -27.03 9.27
C ILE A 265 -6.31 -25.75 8.48
N LEU A 266 -5.74 -24.65 8.97
CA LEU A 266 -5.17 -23.62 8.09
C LEU A 266 -3.67 -23.92 8.04
N LEU A 267 -3.13 -24.27 6.87
CA LEU A 267 -1.67 -24.34 6.69
C LEU A 267 -1.20 -23.50 5.49
N SER A 268 -0.46 -22.46 5.88
CA SER A 268 0.90 -22.16 5.42
C SER A 268 1.11 -21.42 4.09
N GLY A 269 1.18 -20.09 4.19
CA GLY A 269 2.04 -19.26 3.33
C GLY A 269 3.46 -19.17 3.90
N LYS A 270 4.36 -20.05 3.46
CA LYS A 270 5.80 -19.98 3.80
C LYS A 270 6.54 -19.15 2.74
N LYS A 271 6.69 -17.85 2.99
CA LYS A 271 7.58 -16.96 2.24
C LYS A 271 9.03 -17.23 2.66
N ARG A 272 9.84 -17.83 1.79
CA ARG A 272 11.30 -17.83 1.91
C ARG A 272 11.81 -16.40 1.72
N ARG A 273 12.55 -15.87 2.69
CA ARG A 273 13.45 -14.72 2.51
C ARG A 273 14.87 -15.18 2.78
N SER A 274 15.69 -15.00 1.76
CA SER A 274 17.15 -15.10 1.73
C SER A 274 17.79 -14.02 2.60
N GLY A 275 18.99 -14.31 3.13
CA GLY A 275 19.97 -13.28 3.48
C GLY A 275 20.72 -13.48 4.80
N LYS A 276 21.79 -14.26 4.77
CA LYS A 276 23.16 -13.79 5.07
C LYS A 276 24.16 -14.69 4.36
#